data_AF-A0A6S4QDY5-F1
#
_entry.id   AF-A0A6S4QDY5-F1
#
_cell.length_a   1.000
_cell.length_b   1.000
_cell.length_c   1.000
_cell.angle_alpha   90.00
_cell.angle_beta   90.00
_cell.angle_gamma   90.00
#
_symmetry.space_group_name_H-M   'P 1'
#
loop_
_entity.id
_entity.type
_entity.pdbx_description
1 polymer ?
#
loop_
_entity_poly.entity_id
_entity_poly.type
_entity_poly.pdbx_seq_one_letter_code
_entity_poly.pdbx_strand_id
1 'polypeptide(L)'
;MKKCFVMLSILLSWVLFSQLVAQDTPAPAGTPAAPPPAAATTPQTAAATEENPGNTGRLVDFNNLGKANPVQQYLAIENWLVKLNDSANYNQNRELTYAINAKNNAGNKNYIGIRINFPDFPNNAYGTATPPLPFPYYGEAESGVIKNVGAIRSVIARVAGRNYPYSVFVNVQHSSGKIVHAPLGRIEFLGWRDLSYENPEYIKDIKQRTLQIRPAYPRVVPSARLNDIIFFRNGEAPYAGDFVSYVAWVDIVYDNAFANSALESLKESEDYIDDDATWGIISNELQKVESELFKGKLDRYRYLERLEREKMNLPPLDGGQ
;
A
#
# COMPACT_ATOMS: atom_id res chain seq x y z
N MET A 1 -68.97 28.45 7.82
CA MET A 1 -70.17 27.77 7.30
C MET A 1 -69.86 26.28 7.17
N LYS A 2 -70.76 25.41 7.68
CA LYS A 2 -70.72 23.92 7.75
C LYS A 2 -69.74 23.35 8.80
N LYS A 3 -70.17 23.26 10.08
CA LYS A 3 -70.80 22.13 10.81
C LYS A 3 -69.72 21.24 11.49
N CYS A 4 -69.56 21.24 12.82
CA CYS A 4 -70.37 20.49 13.83
C CYS A 4 -70.42 18.99 13.47
N PHE A 5 -70.18 17.99 14.31
CA PHE A 5 -70.31 17.84 15.76
C PHE A 5 -69.89 16.37 16.04
N VAL A 6 -69.06 16.09 17.04
CA VAL A 6 -69.16 14.82 17.79
C VAL A 6 -69.00 15.16 19.26
N MET A 7 -70.16 15.25 19.90
CA MET A 7 -70.43 15.27 21.33
C MET A 7 -69.78 14.06 22.03
N LEU A 8 -69.16 14.21 23.20
CA LEU A 8 -69.76 14.36 24.53
C LEU A 8 -70.30 13.02 25.08
N SER A 9 -69.99 12.77 26.36
CA SER A 9 -70.70 11.89 27.32
C SER A 9 -70.17 10.47 27.54
N ILE A 10 -69.20 10.34 28.46
CA ILE A 10 -69.25 9.43 29.63
C ILE A 10 -68.46 10.16 30.76
N LEU A 11 -69.05 11.06 31.55
CA LEU A 11 -69.78 10.84 32.81
C LEU A 11 -69.04 9.98 33.87
N LEU A 12 -68.72 10.66 34.99
CA LEU A 12 -69.00 10.22 36.37
C LEU A 12 -67.93 9.38 37.12
N SER A 13 -67.19 10.02 38.04
CA SER A 13 -67.21 9.67 39.48
C SER A 13 -66.23 10.50 40.33
N TRP A 14 -66.82 11.22 41.31
CA TRP A 14 -66.38 11.37 42.71
C TRP A 14 -65.04 12.10 43.02
N VAL A 15 -64.99 13.33 43.55
CA VAL A 15 -65.59 13.93 44.77
C VAL A 15 -65.06 13.33 46.10
N LEU A 16 -64.23 14.14 46.78
CA LEU A 16 -64.05 14.29 48.24
C LEU A 16 -63.80 13.05 49.12
N PHE A 17 -62.64 12.99 49.81
CA PHE A 17 -62.59 12.71 51.26
C PHE A 17 -61.24 13.05 51.94
N SER A 18 -61.28 14.07 52.82
CA SER A 18 -60.67 14.19 54.18
C SER A 18 -59.17 14.17 54.49
N GLN A 19 -58.80 15.14 55.35
CA GLN A 19 -57.54 15.40 56.08
C GLN A 19 -57.30 14.44 57.27
N LEU A 20 -56.04 14.29 57.77
CA LEU A 20 -55.61 14.54 59.19
C LEU A 20 -54.12 14.20 59.51
N VAL A 21 -53.37 15.20 60.01
CA VAL A 21 -52.56 15.31 61.27
C VAL A 21 -51.31 14.45 61.59
N ALA A 22 -50.30 15.20 62.10
CA ALA A 22 -49.30 14.97 63.18
C ALA A 22 -47.84 14.55 62.86
N GLN A 23 -46.96 15.31 63.52
CA GLN A 23 -45.51 15.20 63.69
C GLN A 23 -45.13 14.06 64.64
N ASP A 24 -43.94 13.49 64.48
CA ASP A 24 -43.00 13.22 65.60
C ASP A 24 -41.62 12.72 65.09
N THR A 25 -40.56 13.16 65.76
CA THR A 25 -39.16 12.66 65.68
C THR A 25 -38.77 12.08 67.04
N PRO A 26 -37.93 11.01 67.15
CA PRO A 26 -36.46 11.20 67.29
C PRO A 26 -35.57 10.05 66.74
N ALA A 27 -34.24 10.29 66.71
CA ALA A 27 -33.12 9.38 66.34
C ALA A 27 -32.64 8.50 67.54
N PRO A 28 -31.49 7.72 67.54
CA PRO A 28 -30.52 7.30 66.51
C PRO A 28 -30.03 5.80 66.59
N ALA A 29 -29.06 5.45 65.73
CA ALA A 29 -28.01 4.40 65.84
C ALA A 29 -28.26 2.93 65.40
N GLY A 30 -27.45 2.48 64.42
CA GLY A 30 -27.24 1.07 64.06
C GLY A 30 -26.67 0.87 62.64
N THR A 31 -25.38 0.56 62.52
CA THR A 31 -24.69 0.03 61.31
C THR A 31 -24.43 -1.47 61.59
N PRO A 32 -24.48 -2.46 60.65
CA PRO A 32 -23.77 -2.47 59.35
C PRO A 32 -24.39 -3.28 58.17
N ALA A 33 -23.67 -3.25 57.04
CA ALA A 33 -23.61 -4.22 55.91
C ALA A 33 -24.35 -3.89 54.58
N ALA A 34 -23.53 -3.85 53.50
CA ALA A 34 -23.81 -3.64 52.06
C ALA A 34 -24.56 -4.85 51.41
N PRO A 35 -25.08 -4.85 50.14
CA PRO A 35 -24.65 -4.07 48.94
C PRO A 35 -25.79 -3.44 48.07
N PRO A 36 -25.48 -2.68 46.99
CA PRO A 36 -26.40 -1.74 46.34
C PRO A 36 -27.06 -2.30 45.06
N PRO A 37 -28.25 -1.81 44.65
CA PRO A 37 -28.71 -1.95 43.28
C PRO A 37 -28.86 -0.62 42.54
N ALA A 38 -28.27 -0.61 41.35
CA ALA A 38 -28.71 0.10 40.13
C ALA A 38 -28.64 1.64 40.11
N ALA A 39 -27.45 2.16 39.76
CA ALA A 39 -27.32 3.48 39.15
C ALA A 39 -27.62 3.39 37.65
N ALA A 40 -28.35 4.39 37.16
CA ALA A 40 -28.89 4.54 35.83
C ALA A 40 -27.83 4.50 34.71
N THR A 41 -28.14 3.77 33.63
CA THR A 41 -27.36 3.69 32.41
C THR A 41 -27.55 4.97 31.59
N THR A 42 -26.52 5.80 31.52
CA THR A 42 -26.38 6.90 30.56
C THR A 42 -26.35 6.34 29.13
N PRO A 43 -26.99 6.96 28.13
CA PRO A 43 -26.88 6.53 26.74
C PRO A 43 -25.43 6.72 26.27
N GLN A 44 -24.84 5.59 25.87
CA GLN A 44 -23.51 5.44 25.33
C GLN A 44 -23.37 6.32 24.07
N THR A 45 -22.54 7.36 24.17
CA THR A 45 -22.02 8.12 23.04
C THR A 45 -21.51 7.14 22.00
N ALA A 46 -22.01 7.26 20.77
CA ALA A 46 -21.57 6.50 19.62
C ALA A 46 -20.03 6.54 19.56
N ALA A 47 -19.40 5.39 19.76
CA ALA A 47 -17.98 5.22 19.52
C ALA A 47 -17.75 5.59 18.05
N ALA A 48 -17.08 6.72 17.82
CA ALA A 48 -16.50 7.01 16.53
C ALA A 48 -15.67 5.79 16.14
N THR A 49 -15.96 5.20 14.99
CA THR A 49 -15.07 4.25 14.34
C THR A 49 -13.73 4.97 14.20
N GLU A 50 -12.77 4.66 15.08
CA GLU A 50 -11.41 5.15 14.96
C GLU A 50 -10.83 4.53 13.68
N GLU A 51 -10.99 5.23 12.56
CA GLU A 51 -10.25 4.91 11.35
C GLU A 51 -8.78 5.16 11.66
N ASN A 52 -8.04 4.10 11.99
CA ASN A 52 -6.60 4.18 12.02
C ASN A 52 -6.13 4.66 10.62
N PRO A 53 -5.49 5.84 10.51
CA PRO A 53 -5.11 6.39 9.20
C PRO A 53 -4.14 5.48 8.42
N GLY A 54 -3.51 4.52 9.10
CA GLY A 54 -2.52 3.62 8.51
C GLY A 54 -1.19 4.34 8.30
N ASN A 55 -0.10 3.58 8.28
CA ASN A 55 1.21 4.13 7.99
C ASN A 55 1.39 4.31 6.50
N THR A 56 1.98 5.44 6.10
CA THR A 56 2.30 5.70 4.70
C THR A 56 3.78 5.47 4.46
N GLY A 57 4.11 4.69 3.44
CA GLY A 57 5.50 4.45 3.05
C GLY A 57 5.67 4.59 1.54
N ARG A 58 6.77 5.22 1.12
CA ARG A 58 7.15 5.32 -0.29
C ARG A 58 7.81 4.02 -0.74
N LEU A 59 7.18 3.32 -1.68
CA LEU A 59 7.79 2.14 -2.29
C LEU A 59 8.89 2.55 -3.25
N VAL A 60 8.62 3.48 -4.17
CA VAL A 60 9.61 3.92 -5.16
C VAL A 60 9.48 5.42 -5.40
N ASP A 61 10.61 6.11 -5.35
CA ASP A 61 10.77 7.48 -5.83
C ASP A 61 11.66 7.48 -7.08
N PHE A 62 11.08 7.72 -8.26
CA PHE A 62 11.84 7.76 -9.51
C PHE A 62 12.80 8.96 -9.54
N ASN A 63 12.62 9.97 -8.69
CA ASN A 63 13.57 11.08 -8.63
C ASN A 63 14.94 10.67 -8.05
N ASN A 64 14.95 9.73 -7.12
CA ASN A 64 16.13 9.34 -6.35
C ASN A 64 16.63 7.91 -6.65
N LEU A 65 15.88 7.16 -7.44
CA LEU A 65 16.19 5.77 -7.80
C LEU A 65 17.58 5.64 -8.45
N GLY A 66 18.44 4.79 -7.86
CA GLY A 66 19.74 4.43 -8.43
C GLY A 66 20.92 5.34 -8.09
N LYS A 67 20.75 6.35 -7.22
CA LYS A 67 21.80 7.34 -6.93
C LYS A 67 22.77 6.96 -5.80
N ALA A 68 22.44 6.00 -4.93
CA ALA A 68 23.21 5.79 -3.69
C ALA A 68 24.23 4.63 -3.72
N ASN A 69 24.17 3.70 -4.69
CA ASN A 69 25.07 2.51 -4.70
C ASN A 69 25.26 1.92 -6.12
N PRO A 70 26.46 1.41 -6.50
CA PRO A 70 26.68 0.69 -7.78
C PRO A 70 25.71 -0.47 -8.02
N VAL A 71 25.24 -1.16 -6.97
CA VAL A 71 24.19 -2.19 -7.09
C VAL A 71 22.84 -1.57 -7.48
N GLN A 72 22.54 -0.39 -6.95
CA GLN A 72 21.32 0.35 -7.28
C GLN A 72 21.40 1.00 -8.67
N GLN A 73 22.57 1.18 -9.27
CA GLN A 73 22.70 1.66 -10.65
C GLN A 73 21.97 0.72 -11.63
N TYR A 74 21.97 -0.60 -11.37
CA TYR A 74 21.19 -1.56 -12.16
C TYR A 74 19.68 -1.34 -12.03
N LEU A 75 19.21 -0.74 -10.93
CA LEU A 75 17.81 -0.38 -10.72
C LEU A 75 17.46 1.01 -11.28
N ALA A 76 18.44 1.76 -11.78
CA ALA A 76 18.22 3.07 -12.36
C ALA A 76 17.21 3.00 -13.52
N ILE A 77 16.48 4.11 -13.70
CA ILE A 77 15.37 4.21 -14.67
C ILE A 77 15.77 3.78 -16.08
N GLU A 78 17.00 4.06 -16.48
CA GLU A 78 17.53 3.76 -17.82
C GLU A 78 17.56 2.27 -18.14
N ASN A 79 17.62 1.42 -17.11
CA ASN A 79 17.68 -0.03 -17.27
C ASN A 79 16.29 -0.70 -17.17
N TRP A 80 15.21 0.08 -17.01
CA TRP A 80 13.86 -0.46 -16.94
C TRP A 80 13.41 -0.99 -18.29
N LEU A 81 12.78 -2.16 -18.27
CA LEU A 81 12.31 -2.84 -19.46
C LEU A 81 10.78 -2.79 -19.50
N VAL A 82 10.23 -2.58 -20.69
CA VAL A 82 8.79 -2.64 -20.91
C VAL A 82 8.48 -3.89 -21.73
N LYS A 83 7.79 -4.85 -21.13
CA LYS A 83 7.43 -6.13 -21.74
C LYS A 83 5.99 -6.08 -22.23
N LEU A 84 5.78 -6.40 -23.50
CA LEU A 84 4.46 -6.57 -24.07
C LEU A 84 3.93 -7.98 -23.81
N ASN A 85 2.62 -8.11 -23.70
CA ASN A 85 1.94 -9.40 -23.70
C ASN A 85 1.93 -10.03 -25.11
N ASP A 86 1.73 -11.35 -25.19
CA ASP A 86 1.86 -12.11 -26.45
C ASP A 86 1.00 -11.57 -27.60
N SER A 87 -0.21 -11.06 -27.33
CA SER A 87 -1.09 -10.49 -28.36
C SER A 87 -0.62 -9.13 -28.90
N ALA A 88 0.33 -8.47 -28.24
CA ALA A 88 0.92 -7.21 -28.67
C ALA A 88 2.40 -7.34 -29.06
N ASN A 89 3.01 -8.51 -28.86
CA ASN A 89 4.46 -8.76 -28.91
C ASN A 89 5.01 -8.95 -30.33
N TYR A 90 4.65 -8.05 -31.26
CA TYR A 90 5.20 -8.01 -32.62
C TYR A 90 6.57 -7.32 -32.64
N ASN A 91 7.47 -7.69 -33.55
CA ASN A 91 8.83 -7.12 -33.63
C ASN A 91 8.84 -5.59 -33.67
N GLN A 92 8.01 -4.98 -34.51
CA GLN A 92 7.88 -3.52 -34.61
C GLN A 92 7.40 -2.90 -33.29
N ASN A 93 6.44 -3.53 -32.60
CA ASN A 93 5.92 -3.03 -31.34
C ASN A 93 6.96 -3.10 -30.23
N ARG A 94 7.76 -4.17 -30.19
CA ARG A 94 8.84 -4.34 -29.22
C ARG A 94 9.91 -3.27 -29.38
N GLU A 95 10.28 -2.94 -30.61
CA GLU A 95 11.28 -1.91 -30.90
C GLU A 95 10.79 -0.50 -30.47
N LEU A 96 9.49 -0.24 -30.62
CA LEU A 96 8.89 1.05 -30.27
C LEU A 96 8.44 1.14 -28.80
N THR A 97 8.61 0.07 -28.02
CA THR A 97 8.19 -0.02 -26.62
C THR A 97 9.40 -0.02 -25.69
N TYR A 98 9.56 1.04 -24.90
CA TYR A 98 10.71 1.23 -24.02
C TYR A 98 10.41 2.20 -22.88
N ALA A 99 11.24 2.17 -21.84
CA ALA A 99 11.23 3.15 -20.76
C ALA A 99 12.39 4.14 -20.94
N ILE A 100 12.19 5.38 -20.50
CA ILE A 100 13.22 6.43 -20.47
C ILE A 100 13.21 7.18 -19.15
N ASN A 101 14.36 7.75 -18.82
CA ASN A 101 14.46 8.77 -17.78
C ASN A 101 13.93 10.11 -18.33
N ALA A 102 12.72 10.48 -17.95
CA ALA A 102 12.08 11.71 -18.35
C ALA A 102 12.31 12.81 -17.30
N LYS A 103 12.63 14.02 -17.75
CA LYS A 103 12.85 15.17 -16.87
C LYS A 103 11.73 16.18 -16.99
N ASN A 104 11.45 16.91 -15.91
CA ASN A 104 10.61 18.11 -16.00
C ASN A 104 11.33 19.21 -16.81
N ASN A 105 10.59 20.24 -17.25
CA ASN A 105 11.16 21.37 -18.00
C ASN A 105 12.33 22.06 -17.28
N ALA A 106 12.33 22.07 -15.94
CA ALA A 106 13.39 22.65 -15.13
C ALA A 106 14.62 21.74 -14.95
N GLY A 107 14.58 20.48 -15.42
CA GLY A 107 15.67 19.51 -15.29
C GLY A 107 15.92 18.93 -13.89
N ASN A 108 15.17 19.38 -12.89
CA ASN A 108 15.42 19.08 -11.47
C ASN A 108 14.67 17.84 -10.94
N LYS A 109 13.68 17.32 -11.69
CA LYS A 109 12.91 16.14 -11.30
C LYS A 109 12.98 15.08 -12.38
N ASN A 110 13.31 13.86 -11.98
CA ASN A 110 13.26 12.68 -12.84
C ASN A 110 11.95 11.91 -12.63
N TYR A 111 11.47 11.31 -13.71
CA TYR A 111 10.29 10.46 -13.78
C TYR A 111 10.60 9.28 -14.71
N ILE A 112 9.93 8.14 -14.51
CA ILE A 112 9.94 7.12 -15.55
C ILE A 112 8.96 7.51 -16.64
N GLY A 113 9.46 7.72 -17.85
CA GLY A 113 8.65 7.85 -19.06
C GLY A 113 8.49 6.49 -19.71
N ILE A 114 7.26 6.10 -20.00
CA ILE A 114 6.94 4.78 -20.54
C ILE A 114 6.26 5.00 -21.88
N ARG A 115 6.88 4.49 -22.94
CA ARG A 115 6.29 4.39 -24.28
C ARG A 115 5.92 2.95 -24.55
N ILE A 116 4.68 2.71 -24.97
CA ILE A 116 4.20 1.41 -25.40
C ILE A 116 3.57 1.58 -26.78
N ASN A 117 3.95 0.75 -27.74
CA ASN A 117 3.26 0.71 -29.02
C ASN A 117 2.29 -0.48 -29.04
N PHE A 118 0.99 -0.18 -28.93
CA PHE A 118 -0.04 -1.21 -29.00
C PHE A 118 -0.45 -1.49 -30.45
N PRO A 119 -0.74 -2.75 -30.81
CA PRO A 119 -1.17 -3.10 -32.16
C PRO A 119 -2.47 -2.39 -32.54
N ASP A 120 -2.67 -2.04 -33.81
CA ASP A 120 -3.86 -1.30 -34.25
C ASP A 120 -5.18 -2.08 -34.08
N PHE A 121 -5.08 -3.41 -34.13
CA PHE A 121 -6.23 -4.30 -34.02
C PHE A 121 -6.97 -4.17 -32.68
N PRO A 122 -8.30 -4.45 -32.67
CA PRO A 122 -9.13 -4.35 -31.48
C PRO A 122 -8.93 -5.55 -30.54
N ASN A 123 -7.73 -5.67 -29.95
CA ASN A 123 -7.39 -6.73 -29.02
C ASN A 123 -7.02 -6.17 -27.63
N ASN A 124 -7.23 -6.99 -26.61
CA ASN A 124 -6.71 -6.68 -25.29
C ASN A 124 -5.18 -6.81 -25.31
N ALA A 125 -4.52 -5.75 -24.87
CA ALA A 125 -3.07 -5.65 -24.85
C ALA A 125 -2.60 -5.01 -23.55
N TYR A 126 -1.44 -5.40 -23.05
CA TYR A 126 -0.83 -4.74 -21.92
C TYR A 126 0.68 -4.69 -22.05
N GLY A 127 1.26 -3.62 -21.53
CA GLY A 127 2.69 -3.45 -21.36
C GLY A 127 3.02 -3.39 -19.88
N THR A 128 4.03 -4.13 -19.47
CA THR A 128 4.51 -4.22 -18.10
C THR A 128 5.88 -3.56 -18.02
N ALA A 129 5.99 -2.44 -17.30
CA ALA A 129 7.24 -1.83 -16.93
C ALA A 129 7.79 -2.53 -15.68
N THR A 130 8.91 -3.22 -15.85
CA THR A 130 9.55 -4.07 -14.84
C THR A 130 11.00 -3.62 -14.67
N PRO A 131 11.49 -3.47 -13.41
CA PRO A 131 12.91 -3.25 -13.18
C PRO A 131 13.70 -4.50 -13.64
N PRO A 132 14.94 -4.34 -14.12
CA PRO A 132 15.73 -5.47 -14.62
C PRO A 132 16.02 -6.49 -13.51
N LEU A 133 16.19 -6.02 -12.29
CA LEU A 133 16.35 -6.83 -11.09
C LEU A 133 15.23 -6.53 -10.10
N PRO A 134 14.71 -7.52 -9.37
CA PRO A 134 13.76 -7.25 -8.31
C PRO A 134 14.46 -6.53 -7.16
N PHE A 135 13.74 -5.61 -6.50
CA PHE A 135 14.25 -4.93 -5.31
C PHE A 135 14.54 -5.94 -4.18
N PRO A 136 15.72 -5.91 -3.55
CA PRO A 136 16.02 -6.81 -2.42
C PRO A 136 15.15 -6.43 -1.22
N TYR A 137 14.58 -7.40 -0.49
CA TYR A 137 13.84 -7.14 0.74
C TYR A 137 14.77 -6.75 1.91
N TYR A 138 16.06 -7.06 1.82
CA TYR A 138 17.08 -6.47 2.68
C TYR A 138 17.62 -5.18 2.05
N GLY A 139 17.40 -4.05 2.71
CA GLY A 139 17.84 -2.74 2.26
C GLY A 139 17.24 -1.62 3.09
N GLU A 140 17.73 -0.41 2.93
CA GLU A 140 17.10 0.78 3.53
C GLU A 140 15.91 1.26 2.70
N ALA A 141 15.07 2.15 3.26
CA ALA A 141 13.87 2.65 2.60
C ALA A 141 14.14 3.25 1.20
N GLU A 142 15.35 3.77 0.96
CA GLU A 142 15.79 4.31 -0.33
C GLU A 142 15.98 3.26 -1.44
N SER A 143 15.92 1.97 -1.09
CA SER A 143 16.18 0.85 -2.00
C SER A 143 14.94 0.22 -2.64
N GLY A 144 13.75 0.82 -2.49
CA GLY A 144 12.55 0.32 -3.14
C GLY A 144 11.67 -0.61 -2.28
N VAL A 145 11.99 -0.71 -0.98
CA VAL A 145 11.41 -1.68 -0.04
C VAL A 145 11.02 -1.02 1.27
N ILE A 146 9.86 -1.40 1.78
CA ILE A 146 9.35 -0.98 3.08
C ILE A 146 9.36 -2.18 4.03
N LYS A 147 9.96 -1.98 5.21
CA LYS A 147 10.02 -2.99 6.29
C LYS A 147 8.81 -2.87 7.22
N ASN A 148 8.53 -3.96 7.93
CA ASN A 148 7.44 -4.09 8.88
C ASN A 148 6.06 -3.81 8.25
N VAL A 149 5.84 -4.30 7.03
CA VAL A 149 4.54 -4.17 6.36
C VAL A 149 3.68 -5.37 6.71
N GLY A 150 2.48 -5.12 7.21
CA GLY A 150 1.45 -6.13 7.46
C GLY A 150 0.40 -6.12 6.37
N ALA A 151 -0.81 -5.71 6.71
CA ALA A 151 -1.90 -5.60 5.75
C ALA A 151 -1.80 -4.28 4.97
N ILE A 152 -1.77 -4.37 3.63
CA ILE A 152 -1.81 -3.20 2.74
C ILE A 152 -3.26 -2.74 2.63
N ARG A 153 -3.52 -1.50 3.03
CA ARG A 153 -4.83 -0.83 2.94
C ARG A 153 -5.05 -0.22 1.57
N SER A 154 -4.07 0.54 1.07
CA SER A 154 -4.17 1.18 -0.24
C SER A 154 -2.83 1.33 -0.94
N VAL A 155 -2.89 1.44 -2.26
CA VAL A 155 -1.73 1.74 -3.13
C VAL A 155 -2.02 3.04 -3.85
N ILE A 156 -1.06 3.95 -3.87
CA ILE A 156 -1.19 5.28 -4.47
C ILE A 156 -0.03 5.48 -5.43
N ALA A 157 -0.30 5.96 -6.65
CA ALA A 157 0.75 6.33 -7.57
C ALA A 157 0.44 7.66 -8.25
N ARG A 158 1.50 8.45 -8.48
CA ARG A 158 1.39 9.69 -9.23
C ARG A 158 1.73 9.46 -10.70
N VAL A 159 0.72 9.56 -11.54
CA VAL A 159 0.78 9.22 -12.97
C VAL A 159 0.41 10.45 -13.80
N ALA A 160 1.13 10.66 -14.90
CA ALA A 160 0.82 11.68 -15.88
C ALA A 160 0.00 11.09 -17.03
N GLY A 161 -1.28 11.44 -17.09
CA GLY A 161 -2.18 11.09 -18.18
C GLY A 161 -2.01 12.00 -19.39
N ARG A 162 -2.30 11.44 -20.56
CA ARG A 162 -2.39 12.14 -21.86
C ARG A 162 -3.74 11.90 -22.54
N ASN A 163 -4.78 11.68 -21.72
CA ASN A 163 -6.14 11.40 -22.15
C ASN A 163 -6.31 10.07 -22.92
N TYR A 164 -5.55 9.03 -22.55
CA TYR A 164 -5.69 7.71 -23.13
C TYR A 164 -6.70 6.87 -22.33
N PRO A 165 -7.60 6.12 -22.99
CA PRO A 165 -8.59 5.26 -22.35
C PRO A 165 -8.03 3.92 -21.87
N TYR A 166 -6.84 3.96 -21.25
CA TYR A 166 -6.13 2.81 -20.74
C TYR A 166 -6.15 2.79 -19.23
N SER A 167 -6.00 1.60 -18.66
CA SER A 167 -5.99 1.38 -17.22
C SER A 167 -4.56 1.16 -16.72
N VAL A 168 -4.28 1.63 -15.51
CA VAL A 168 -2.99 1.44 -14.85
C VAL A 168 -3.15 0.51 -13.66
N PHE A 169 -2.21 -0.41 -13.52
CA PHE A 169 -2.12 -1.30 -12.38
C PHE A 169 -0.72 -1.22 -11.78
N VAL A 170 -0.63 -1.38 -10.47
CA VAL A 170 0.63 -1.51 -9.76
C VAL A 170 0.62 -2.84 -9.04
N ASN A 171 1.64 -3.65 -9.27
CA ASN A 171 1.83 -4.91 -8.57
C ASN A 171 2.81 -4.69 -7.42
N VAL A 172 2.32 -4.89 -6.19
CA VAL A 172 3.15 -4.85 -4.98
C VAL A 172 3.35 -6.28 -4.50
N GLN A 173 4.60 -6.68 -4.28
CA GLN A 173 4.93 -8.02 -3.77
C GLN A 173 5.30 -7.94 -2.29
N HIS A 174 4.68 -8.80 -1.49
CA HIS A 174 5.00 -8.99 -0.09
C HIS A 174 6.12 -10.05 0.07
N SER A 175 6.89 -10.00 1.16
CA SER A 175 7.99 -10.94 1.43
C SER A 175 7.53 -12.39 1.62
N SER A 176 6.23 -12.59 1.90
CA SER A 176 5.59 -13.92 1.89
C SER A 176 5.37 -14.49 0.47
N GLY A 177 5.65 -13.71 -0.58
CA GLY A 177 5.41 -14.07 -1.98
C GLY A 177 4.04 -13.65 -2.52
N LYS A 178 3.10 -13.24 -1.66
CA LYS A 178 1.77 -12.75 -2.09
C LYS A 178 1.92 -11.44 -2.90
N ILE A 179 1.29 -11.40 -4.07
CA ILE A 179 1.23 -10.21 -4.92
C ILE A 179 -0.13 -9.55 -4.74
N VAL A 180 -0.13 -8.25 -4.45
CA VAL A 180 -1.32 -7.41 -4.45
C VAL A 180 -1.39 -6.69 -5.79
N HIS A 181 -2.40 -7.05 -6.59
CA HIS A 181 -2.71 -6.38 -7.85
C HIS A 181 -3.57 -5.16 -7.57
N ALA A 182 -3.00 -3.96 -7.69
CA ALA A 182 -3.70 -2.70 -7.43
C ALA A 182 -4.17 -2.04 -8.74
N PRO A 183 -5.44 -2.21 -9.17
CA PRO A 183 -6.04 -1.44 -10.25
C PRO A 183 -6.24 0.02 -9.82
N LEU A 184 -5.39 0.92 -10.32
CA LEU A 184 -5.47 2.35 -10.02
C LEU A 184 -6.57 3.08 -10.82
N GLY A 185 -7.11 2.43 -11.86
CA GLY A 185 -8.14 2.99 -12.73
C GLY A 185 -7.58 3.50 -14.05
N ARG A 186 -8.35 4.37 -14.72
CA ARG A 186 -8.07 4.86 -16.07
C ARG A 186 -7.24 6.14 -16.07
N ILE A 187 -6.46 6.35 -17.14
CA ILE A 187 -5.63 7.55 -17.37
C ILE A 187 -6.20 8.50 -18.42
N GLU A 188 -7.54 8.59 -18.45
CA GLU A 188 -8.36 9.50 -19.27
C GLU A 188 -8.37 10.93 -18.68
N PHE A 189 -7.18 11.48 -18.45
CA PHE A 189 -6.99 12.84 -17.98
C PHE A 189 -5.70 13.43 -18.57
N LEU A 190 -5.59 14.75 -18.55
CA LEU A 190 -4.39 15.46 -19.00
C LEU A 190 -3.57 15.92 -17.78
N GLY A 191 -2.27 15.67 -17.81
CA GLY A 191 -1.35 16.12 -16.76
C GLY A 191 -1.22 15.14 -15.61
N TRP A 192 -0.73 15.60 -14.46
CA TRP A 192 -0.41 14.76 -13.30
C TRP A 192 -1.63 14.58 -12.39
N ARG A 193 -1.90 13.34 -12.00
CA ARG A 193 -2.90 13.02 -10.98
C ARG A 193 -2.40 11.89 -10.08
N ASP A 194 -2.80 11.95 -8.82
CA ASP A 194 -2.57 10.87 -7.87
C ASP A 194 -3.74 9.89 -8.00
N LEU A 195 -3.44 8.65 -8.36
CA LEU A 195 -4.42 7.57 -8.48
C LEU A 195 -4.27 6.65 -7.28
N SER A 196 -5.39 6.25 -6.70
CA SER A 196 -5.44 5.43 -5.48
C SER A 196 -6.30 4.19 -5.68
N TYR A 197 -5.81 3.07 -5.19
CA TYR A 197 -6.55 1.82 -5.08
C TYR A 197 -6.72 1.44 -3.62
N GLU A 198 -7.95 1.18 -3.19
CA GLU A 198 -8.23 0.59 -1.88
C GLU A 198 -8.34 -0.93 -1.98
N ASN A 199 -7.63 -1.64 -1.11
CA ASN A 199 -7.62 -3.09 -1.10
C ASN A 199 -8.94 -3.63 -0.47
N PRO A 200 -9.79 -4.33 -1.23
CA PRO A 200 -11.03 -4.89 -0.69
C PRO A 200 -10.79 -6.05 0.28
N GLU A 201 -9.61 -6.68 0.23
CA GLU A 201 -9.24 -7.73 1.19
C GLU A 201 -8.80 -7.16 2.55
N TYR A 202 -8.69 -5.85 2.68
CA TYR A 202 -8.28 -5.20 3.92
C TYR A 202 -9.42 -5.21 4.95
N ILE A 203 -9.18 -5.91 6.06
CA ILE A 203 -10.12 -5.94 7.19
C ILE A 203 -9.91 -4.67 8.02
N LYS A 204 -10.85 -3.73 7.94
CA LYS A 204 -10.81 -2.46 8.70
C LYS A 204 -10.93 -2.69 10.21
N ASP A 205 -11.85 -3.56 10.61
CA ASP A 205 -12.12 -3.82 12.03
C ASP A 205 -11.09 -4.77 12.64
N ILE A 206 -10.31 -4.27 13.61
CA ILE A 206 -9.29 -5.07 14.33
C ILE A 206 -9.91 -6.31 14.99
N LYS A 207 -11.15 -6.20 15.49
CA LYS A 207 -11.87 -7.31 16.16
C LYS A 207 -12.13 -8.51 15.25
N GLN A 208 -12.21 -8.29 13.94
CA GLN A 208 -12.41 -9.36 12.96
C GLN A 208 -11.09 -10.01 12.55
N ARG A 209 -9.94 -9.47 12.99
CA ARG A 209 -8.62 -10.02 12.69
C ARG A 209 -8.28 -11.11 13.72
N THR A 210 -7.89 -12.29 13.24
CA THR A 210 -7.36 -13.35 14.10
C THR A 210 -5.96 -12.98 14.58
N LEU A 211 -5.83 -12.60 15.84
CA LEU A 211 -4.54 -12.38 16.49
C LEU A 211 -3.79 -13.70 16.63
N GLN A 212 -2.69 -13.82 15.91
CA GLN A 212 -1.80 -14.98 15.98
C GLN A 212 -0.58 -14.61 16.80
N ILE A 213 -0.46 -15.18 18.01
CA ILE A 213 0.76 -15.05 18.81
C ILE A 213 1.82 -15.93 18.18
N ARG A 214 2.87 -15.30 17.64
CA ARG A 214 4.02 -15.96 17.04
C ARG A 214 5.26 -15.63 17.86
N PRO A 215 6.25 -16.54 17.94
CA PRO A 215 7.54 -16.19 18.54
C PRO A 215 8.13 -15.00 17.79
N ALA A 216 8.64 -14.03 18.55
CA ALA A 216 9.21 -12.78 18.01
C ALA A 216 10.48 -13.03 17.18
N TYR A 217 11.29 -14.03 17.57
CA TYR A 217 12.58 -14.34 16.96
C TYR A 217 12.85 -15.86 16.93
N PRO A 218 13.56 -16.41 15.93
CA PRO A 218 13.99 -15.77 14.69
C PRO A 218 12.88 -15.80 13.62
N ARG A 219 12.44 -14.62 13.14
CA ARG A 219 11.50 -14.50 12.00
C ARG A 219 11.83 -13.31 11.12
N VAL A 220 11.78 -13.54 9.81
CA VAL A 220 11.90 -12.48 8.80
C VAL A 220 10.84 -11.40 9.05
N VAL A 221 11.31 -10.15 9.22
CA VAL A 221 10.41 -8.99 9.30
C VAL A 221 9.66 -8.88 7.97
N PRO A 222 8.32 -8.87 7.99
CA PRO A 222 7.55 -8.82 6.76
C PRO A 222 7.76 -7.47 6.08
N SER A 223 7.90 -7.50 4.77
CA SER A 223 8.27 -6.34 3.97
C SER A 223 7.54 -6.35 2.64
N ALA A 224 7.41 -5.17 2.03
CA ALA A 224 6.77 -5.02 0.72
C ALA A 224 7.71 -4.29 -0.24
N ARG A 225 7.64 -4.68 -1.51
CA ARG A 225 8.41 -4.08 -2.60
C ARG A 225 7.54 -3.86 -3.83
N LEU A 226 7.93 -2.93 -4.69
CA LEU A 226 7.35 -2.81 -6.02
C LEU A 226 7.77 -4.02 -6.86
N ASN A 227 6.84 -4.65 -7.57
CA ASN A 227 7.14 -5.68 -8.56
C ASN A 227 7.14 -5.07 -9.97
N ASP A 228 5.96 -4.60 -10.41
CA ASP A 228 5.76 -4.11 -11.77
C ASP A 228 4.72 -2.99 -11.83
N ILE A 229 4.77 -2.19 -12.90
CA ILE A 229 3.72 -1.24 -13.29
C ILE A 229 3.15 -1.70 -14.62
N ILE A 230 1.83 -1.89 -14.71
CA ILE A 230 1.17 -2.41 -15.91
C ILE A 230 0.25 -1.33 -16.48
N PHE A 231 0.32 -1.16 -17.80
CA PHE A 231 -0.63 -0.38 -18.58
C PHE A 231 -1.44 -1.32 -19.45
N PHE A 232 -2.76 -1.30 -19.28
CA PHE A 232 -3.70 -2.16 -19.97
C PHE A 232 -4.56 -1.37 -20.93
N ARG A 233 -4.63 -1.84 -22.16
CA ARG A 233 -5.56 -1.40 -23.18
C ARG A 233 -6.67 -2.44 -23.35
N ASN A 234 -7.92 -1.98 -23.27
CA ASN A 234 -9.07 -2.76 -23.72
C ASN A 234 -9.12 -2.74 -25.26
N GLY A 235 -9.52 -3.86 -25.88
CA GLY A 235 -9.61 -3.99 -27.35
C GLY A 235 -10.59 -3.02 -28.00
N GLU A 236 -11.59 -2.55 -27.26
CA GLU A 236 -12.57 -1.56 -27.74
C GLU A 236 -12.06 -0.11 -27.67
N ALA A 237 -10.83 0.12 -27.17
CA ALA A 237 -10.28 1.46 -27.09
C ALA A 237 -10.13 2.07 -28.50
N PRO A 238 -10.65 3.29 -28.74
CA PRO A 238 -10.68 3.92 -30.06
C PRO A 238 -9.30 4.31 -30.59
N TYR A 239 -8.34 4.50 -29.70
CA TYR A 239 -6.98 4.88 -30.04
C TYR A 239 -6.04 3.69 -29.85
N ALA A 240 -5.28 3.40 -30.88
CA ALA A 240 -4.24 2.38 -30.92
C ALA A 240 -2.89 3.00 -31.30
N GLY A 241 -1.82 2.20 -31.25
CA GLY A 241 -0.47 2.64 -31.58
C GLY A 241 0.29 3.20 -30.38
N ASP A 242 0.97 4.33 -30.59
CA ASP A 242 1.87 4.94 -29.62
C ASP A 242 1.12 5.50 -28.40
N PHE A 243 1.43 4.88 -27.26
CA PHE A 243 1.02 5.28 -25.93
C PHE A 243 2.21 5.84 -25.18
N VAL A 244 2.03 7.01 -24.54
CA VAL A 244 3.06 7.60 -23.67
C VAL A 244 2.44 8.04 -22.35
N SER A 245 3.08 7.63 -21.26
CA SER A 245 2.72 8.03 -19.89
C SER A 245 3.98 8.22 -19.04
N TYR A 246 3.83 8.89 -17.90
CA TYR A 246 4.92 9.10 -16.95
C TYR A 246 4.47 8.72 -15.54
N VAL A 247 5.38 8.17 -14.75
CA VAL A 247 5.13 7.85 -13.33
C VAL A 247 6.21 8.52 -12.47
N ALA A 248 5.79 9.18 -11.40
CA ALA A 248 6.71 9.92 -10.52
C ALA A 248 7.09 9.14 -9.26
N TRP A 249 6.12 8.52 -8.60
CA TRP A 249 6.35 7.72 -7.40
C TRP A 249 5.18 6.76 -7.17
N VAL A 250 5.43 5.76 -6.34
CA VAL A 250 4.45 4.79 -5.85
C VAL A 250 4.57 4.72 -4.33
N ASP A 251 3.47 5.01 -3.64
CA ASP A 251 3.34 4.99 -2.19
C ASP A 251 2.29 3.92 -1.79
N ILE A 252 2.41 3.39 -0.58
CA ILE A 252 1.42 2.48 0.00
C ILE A 252 0.99 2.98 1.37
N VAL A 253 -0.27 2.71 1.70
CA VAL A 253 -0.80 2.84 3.06
C VAL A 253 -1.00 1.45 3.61
N TYR A 254 -0.44 1.18 4.78
CA TYR A 254 -0.39 -0.15 5.36
C TYR A 254 -0.47 -0.12 6.89
N ASP A 255 -0.89 -1.23 7.46
CA ASP A 255 -0.73 -1.49 8.88
C ASP A 255 0.60 -2.17 9.14
N ASN A 256 1.26 -1.81 10.23
CA ASN A 256 2.46 -2.52 10.64
C ASN A 256 2.12 -3.97 11.01
N ALA A 257 3.01 -4.89 10.65
CA ALA A 257 2.86 -6.28 11.06
C ALA A 257 3.12 -6.47 12.56
N PHE A 258 4.08 -5.71 13.08
CA PHE A 258 4.38 -5.63 14.51
C PHE A 258 3.92 -4.28 15.05
N ALA A 259 3.24 -4.29 16.20
CA ALA A 259 2.74 -3.08 16.83
C ALA A 259 3.91 -2.17 17.23
N ASN A 260 4.12 -1.10 16.47
CA ASN A 260 5.18 -0.14 16.76
C ASN A 260 4.97 0.54 18.10
N SER A 261 3.75 0.86 18.53
CA SER A 261 3.54 1.59 19.79
C SER A 261 4.01 0.84 21.04
N ALA A 262 3.78 -0.48 21.10
CA ALA A 262 4.29 -1.31 22.19
C ALA A 262 5.79 -1.59 22.03
N LEU A 263 6.27 -1.81 20.80
CA LEU A 263 7.68 -2.11 20.54
C LEU A 263 8.58 -0.87 20.69
N GLU A 264 8.10 0.32 20.34
CA GLU A 264 8.80 1.60 20.49
C GLU A 264 8.85 2.02 21.96
N SER A 265 7.75 1.89 22.70
CA SER A 265 7.78 2.10 24.16
C SER A 265 8.65 1.06 24.88
N LEU A 266 8.66 -0.20 24.42
CA LEU A 266 9.61 -1.19 24.90
C LEU A 266 11.04 -0.83 24.50
N LYS A 267 11.31 -0.39 23.26
CA LYS A 267 12.65 0.08 22.83
C LYS A 267 13.24 1.18 23.70
N GLU A 268 12.39 2.00 24.30
CA GLU A 268 12.78 3.02 25.26
C GLU A 268 13.00 2.48 26.69
N SER A 269 12.52 1.27 26.99
CA SER A 269 12.75 0.60 28.28
C SER A 269 14.16 0.00 28.35
N GLU A 270 14.76 0.05 29.55
CA GLU A 270 16.08 -0.53 29.82
C GLU A 270 16.13 -2.05 29.58
N ASP A 271 14.98 -2.72 29.67
CA ASP A 271 14.85 -4.18 29.52
C ASP A 271 14.69 -4.65 28.06
N TYR A 272 14.59 -3.73 27.09
CA TYR A 272 14.44 -4.11 25.68
C TYR A 272 15.74 -4.60 25.09
N ILE A 273 15.65 -5.81 24.53
CA ILE A 273 16.73 -6.46 23.81
C ILE A 273 16.37 -6.45 22.33
N ASP A 274 17.21 -5.79 21.52
CA ASP A 274 17.15 -5.95 20.07
C ASP A 274 17.81 -7.28 19.69
N ASP A 275 16.99 -8.31 19.56
CA ASP A 275 17.44 -9.67 19.26
C ASP A 275 18.24 -9.73 17.94
N ASP A 276 17.80 -9.05 16.89
CA ASP A 276 18.52 -9.10 15.60
C ASP A 276 19.76 -8.21 15.60
N ALA A 277 19.78 -7.09 16.32
CA ALA A 277 21.02 -6.33 16.51
C ALA A 277 22.06 -7.11 17.34
N THR A 278 21.61 -7.94 18.29
CA THR A 278 22.49 -8.75 19.15
C THR A 278 23.01 -9.99 18.43
N TRP A 279 22.11 -10.74 17.78
CA TRP A 279 22.41 -12.07 17.23
C TRP A 279 22.61 -12.06 15.71
N GLY A 280 21.99 -11.12 15.00
CA GLY A 280 22.09 -10.95 13.55
C GLY A 280 21.64 -12.16 12.73
N ILE A 281 20.89 -13.13 13.27
CA ILE A 281 20.61 -14.38 12.53
C ILE A 281 19.72 -14.07 11.33
N ILE A 282 18.65 -13.28 11.52
CA ILE A 282 17.67 -13.01 10.47
C ILE A 282 18.29 -12.10 9.41
N SER A 283 18.91 -10.99 9.82
CA SER A 283 19.57 -10.07 8.89
C SER A 283 20.66 -10.77 8.10
N ASN A 284 21.53 -11.55 8.75
CA ASN A 284 22.58 -12.29 8.04
C ASN A 284 22.02 -13.37 7.11
N GLU A 285 20.99 -14.11 7.50
CA GLU A 285 20.39 -15.16 6.67
C GLU A 285 19.65 -14.57 5.46
N LEU A 286 18.83 -13.55 5.66
CA LEU A 286 18.15 -12.83 4.57
C LEU A 286 19.13 -12.18 3.62
N GLN A 287 20.13 -11.47 4.17
CA GLN A 287 21.17 -10.85 3.36
C GLN A 287 21.94 -11.92 2.58
N LYS A 288 22.24 -13.08 3.16
CA LYS A 288 22.88 -14.20 2.44
C LYS A 288 21.98 -14.70 1.31
N VAL A 289 20.78 -15.18 1.60
CA VAL A 289 19.85 -15.77 0.63
C VAL A 289 19.58 -14.80 -0.52
N GLU A 290 19.26 -13.55 -0.20
CA GLU A 290 18.94 -12.60 -1.24
C GLU A 290 20.17 -12.02 -1.93
N SER A 291 21.33 -11.88 -1.26
CA SER A 291 22.56 -11.52 -1.96
C SER A 291 23.01 -12.63 -2.91
N GLU A 292 22.79 -13.90 -2.58
CA GLU A 292 23.06 -15.03 -3.48
C GLU A 292 22.12 -15.02 -4.68
N LEU A 293 20.81 -14.87 -4.44
CA LEU A 293 19.82 -14.74 -5.52
C LEU A 293 20.09 -13.51 -6.40
N PHE A 294 20.45 -12.39 -5.78
CA PHE A 294 20.73 -11.14 -6.46
C PHE A 294 22.04 -11.23 -7.24
N LYS A 295 23.13 -11.74 -6.65
CA LYS A 295 24.42 -11.99 -7.33
C LYS A 295 24.24 -12.94 -8.50
N GLY A 296 23.53 -14.06 -8.33
CA GLY A 296 23.28 -15.00 -9.42
C GLY A 296 22.51 -14.36 -10.60
N LYS A 297 21.51 -13.51 -10.31
CA LYS A 297 20.83 -12.74 -11.36
C LYS A 297 21.73 -11.68 -11.98
N LEU A 298 22.49 -10.94 -11.16
CA LEU A 298 23.40 -9.89 -11.60
C LEU A 298 24.53 -10.44 -12.48
N ASP A 299 25.15 -11.55 -12.09
CA ASP A 299 26.20 -12.23 -12.85
C ASP A 299 25.66 -12.71 -14.20
N ARG A 300 24.43 -13.24 -14.21
CA ARG A 300 23.73 -13.56 -15.46
C ARG A 300 23.53 -12.32 -16.32
N TYR A 301 23.10 -11.20 -15.76
CA TYR A 301 22.95 -9.95 -16.52
C TYR A 301 24.27 -9.45 -17.09
N ARG A 302 25.35 -9.44 -16.29
CA ARG A 302 26.70 -9.06 -16.72
C ARG A 302 27.22 -9.98 -17.82
N TYR A 303 26.94 -11.27 -17.73
CA TYR A 303 27.30 -12.24 -18.75
C TYR A 303 26.55 -11.98 -20.06
N LEU A 304 25.24 -11.72 -20.00
CA LEU A 304 24.43 -11.37 -21.17
C LEU A 304 24.92 -10.09 -21.85
N GLU A 305 25.22 -9.04 -21.07
CA GLU A 305 25.75 -7.79 -21.60
C GLU A 305 27.10 -7.99 -22.31
N ARG A 306 27.98 -8.84 -21.74
CA ARG A 306 29.25 -9.19 -22.37
C ARG A 306 29.04 -9.87 -23.72
N LEU A 307 28.17 -10.87 -23.79
CA LEU A 307 27.85 -11.57 -25.04
C LEU A 307 27.26 -10.62 -26.09
N GLU A 308 26.41 -9.69 -25.67
CA GLU A 308 25.83 -8.69 -26.57
C GLU A 308 26.92 -7.77 -27.15
N ARG A 309 27.84 -7.29 -26.32
CA ARG A 309 28.99 -6.48 -26.76
C ARG A 309 29.92 -7.22 -27.71
N GLU A 310 30.25 -8.48 -27.40
CA GLU A 310 31.06 -9.35 -28.27
C GLU A 310 30.40 -9.51 -29.64
N LYS A 311 29.07 -9.72 -29.67
CA LYS A 311 28.30 -9.80 -30.92
C LYS A 311 28.30 -8.48 -31.70
N MET A 312 28.30 -7.34 -31.02
CA MET A 312 28.33 -6.00 -31.62
C MET A 312 29.76 -5.51 -31.93
N ASN A 313 30.79 -6.33 -31.67
CA ASN A 313 32.20 -5.99 -31.81
C ASN A 313 32.60 -4.70 -31.06
N LEU A 314 31.97 -4.45 -29.91
CA LEU A 314 32.25 -3.32 -29.04
C LEU A 314 33.39 -3.69 -28.06
N PRO A 315 34.24 -2.74 -27.66
CA PRO A 315 35.27 -3.01 -26.67
C PRO A 315 34.66 -3.46 -25.34
N PRO A 316 35.36 -4.33 -24.58
CA PRO A 316 34.91 -4.75 -23.26
C PRO A 316 34.77 -3.53 -22.33
N LEU A 317 33.79 -3.57 -21.43
CA LEU A 317 33.74 -2.62 -20.32
C LEU A 317 34.98 -2.84 -19.47
N ASP A 318 35.86 -1.84 -19.43
CA ASP A 318 37.02 -1.86 -18.58
C ASP A 318 36.53 -1.95 -17.13
N GLY A 319 36.77 -3.10 -16.51
CA GLY A 319 36.40 -3.38 -15.14
C GLY A 319 37.34 -2.60 -14.24
N GLY A 320 36.99 -1.36 -13.93
CA GLY A 320 37.57 -0.64 -12.81
C GLY A 320 37.50 -1.51 -11.56
N GLN A 321 38.66 -1.69 -10.94
CA GLN A 321 38.92 -2.47 -9.72
C GLN A 321 37.97 -2.13 -8.58
#